data_AF-A0A9Q0D801-F1
#
_entry.id   AF-A0A9Q0D801-F1
#
_cell.length_a   1.000
_cell.length_b   1.000
_cell.length_c   1.000
_cell.angle_alpha   90.00
_cell.angle_beta   90.00
_cell.angle_gamma   90.00
#
_symmetry.space_group_name_H-M   'P 1'
#
loop_
_entity.id
_entity.type
_entity.pdbx_description
1 polymer ?
#
loop_
_entity_poly.entity_id
_entity_poly.type
_entity_poly.pdbx_seq_one_letter_code
_entity_poly.pdbx_strand_id
1 'polypeptide(L)'
;MESECIEDITRALENNDTQSAASITQKHLKDLNSIPLNIAVTGESGSGKSSFVNAFRGIDQEDERAAPTGVVETTKKPEPYPHPQYTNVTLWDLPGIGTLNFTADLYLKHVQFEKFDFFIIISAGRFRENDAKLAPNQKDTLDRSRDPLPPSAVHLNYNSSPSHSSGASRFPSFLS
;
A
#
# COMPACT_ATOMS: atom_id res chain seq x y z
N MET A 1 20.65 1.59 9.78
CA MET A 1 20.14 0.38 10.48
C MET A 1 20.57 -0.88 9.75
N GLU A 2 20.30 -1.04 8.44
CA GLU A 2 20.72 -2.25 7.70
C GLU A 2 22.24 -2.47 7.69
N SER A 3 23.04 -1.40 7.61
CA SER A 3 24.51 -1.48 7.59
C SER A 3 25.12 -2.04 8.88
N GLU A 4 24.52 -1.73 10.04
CA GLU A 4 25.06 -2.10 11.36
C GLU A 4 24.88 -3.59 11.66
N CYS A 5 23.72 -4.16 11.31
CA CYS A 5 23.46 -5.59 11.49
C CYS A 5 24.37 -6.46 10.61
N ILE A 6 24.62 -6.04 9.36
CA ILE A 6 25.51 -6.75 8.44
C ILE A 6 26.95 -6.74 8.96
N GLU A 7 27.41 -5.61 9.50
CA GLU A 7 28.74 -5.52 10.12
C GLU A 7 28.87 -6.45 11.34
N ASP A 8 27.87 -6.49 12.21
CA ASP A 8 27.89 -7.34 13.41
C ASP A 8 27.86 -8.84 13.07
N ILE A 9 27.07 -9.23 12.06
CA ILE A 9 27.06 -10.61 11.55
C ILE A 9 28.43 -10.95 10.96
N THR A 10 29.01 -10.05 10.16
CA THR A 10 30.31 -10.26 9.52
C THR A 10 31.40 -10.45 10.58
N ARG A 11 31.44 -9.60 11.61
CA ARG A 11 32.38 -9.72 12.73
C ARG A 11 32.22 -11.03 13.51
N ALA A 12 30.98 -11.47 13.74
CA ALA A 12 30.74 -12.75 14.43
C ALA A 12 31.26 -13.93 13.60
N LEU A 13 31.07 -13.90 12.27
CA LEU A 13 31.57 -14.94 11.36
C LEU A 13 33.10 -14.94 11.27
N GLU A 14 33.75 -13.77 11.19
CA GLU A 14 35.21 -13.64 11.19
C GLU A 14 35.84 -14.24 12.46
N ASN A 15 35.14 -14.16 13.60
CA ASN A 15 35.55 -14.75 14.87
C ASN A 15 35.15 -16.22 15.02
N ASN A 16 34.58 -16.86 13.98
CA ASN A 16 33.99 -18.21 14.01
C ASN A 16 32.88 -18.40 15.05
N ASP A 17 32.28 -17.30 15.53
CA ASP A 17 31.18 -17.30 16.49
C ASP A 17 29.85 -17.43 15.74
N THR A 18 29.60 -18.66 15.28
CA THR A 18 28.38 -19.02 14.55
C THR A 18 27.10 -18.86 15.39
N GLN A 19 27.21 -18.99 16.72
CA GLN A 19 26.07 -18.83 17.63
C GLN A 19 25.66 -17.36 17.75
N SER A 20 26.62 -16.44 17.87
CA SER A 20 26.34 -15.01 17.86
C SER A 20 25.81 -14.56 16.51
N ALA A 21 26.42 -15.00 15.41
CA ALA A 21 25.94 -14.69 14.06
C ALA A 21 24.46 -15.11 13.87
N ALA A 22 24.12 -16.36 14.24
CA ALA A 22 22.75 -16.87 14.16
C ALA A 22 21.77 -16.06 15.04
N SER A 23 22.19 -15.69 16.26
CA SER A 23 21.37 -14.92 17.20
C SER A 23 21.10 -13.50 16.68
N ILE A 24 22.11 -12.84 16.12
CA ILE A 24 21.98 -11.49 15.52
C ILE A 24 21.05 -11.57 14.31
N THR A 25 21.23 -12.54 13.41
CA THR A 25 20.35 -12.73 12.25
C THR A 25 18.91 -13.00 12.67
N GLN A 26 18.67 -13.90 13.63
CA GLN A 26 17.31 -14.19 14.11
C GLN A 26 16.64 -12.98 14.74
N LYS A 27 17.38 -12.22 15.55
CA LYS A 27 16.89 -10.97 16.13
C LYS A 27 16.52 -9.98 15.04
N HIS A 28 17.40 -9.76 14.08
CA HIS A 28 17.15 -8.81 13.00
C HIS A 28 15.96 -9.21 12.12
N LEU A 29 15.84 -10.49 11.76
CA LEU A 29 14.67 -11.01 11.04
C LEU A 29 13.37 -10.82 11.83
N LYS A 30 13.41 -11.03 13.14
CA LYS A 30 12.25 -10.80 14.01
C LYS A 30 11.88 -9.31 14.07
N ASP A 31 12.87 -8.45 14.19
CA ASP A 31 12.67 -7.00 14.22
C ASP A 31 12.07 -6.53 12.88
N LEU A 32 12.61 -6.95 11.73
CA LEU A 32 12.06 -6.65 10.40
C LEU A 32 10.61 -7.11 10.23
N ASN A 33 10.28 -8.32 10.69
CA ASN A 33 8.92 -8.87 10.63
C ASN A 33 7.94 -8.20 11.61
N SER A 34 8.44 -7.38 12.55
CA SER A 34 7.61 -6.65 13.51
C SER A 34 7.26 -5.23 13.06
N ILE A 35 7.93 -4.72 12.02
CA ILE A 35 7.70 -3.36 11.50
C ILE A 35 6.32 -3.33 10.80
N PRO A 36 5.39 -2.48 11.26
CA PRO A 36 4.10 -2.32 10.61
C PRO A 36 4.27 -1.71 9.21
N LEU A 37 3.53 -2.25 8.25
CA LEU A 37 3.45 -1.76 6.88
C LEU A 37 2.00 -1.37 6.58
N ASN A 38 1.76 -0.07 6.38
CA ASN A 38 0.45 0.50 6.11
C ASN A 38 0.35 0.95 4.65
N ILE A 39 -0.46 0.23 3.87
CA ILE A 39 -0.65 0.48 2.44
C ILE A 39 -2.03 1.10 2.23
N ALA A 40 -2.07 2.36 1.82
CA ALA A 40 -3.31 3.01 1.40
C ALA A 40 -3.70 2.60 -0.02
N VAL A 41 -4.96 2.26 -0.23
CA VAL A 41 -5.55 1.99 -1.55
C VAL A 41 -6.59 3.06 -1.84
N THR A 42 -6.36 3.88 -2.87
CA THR A 42 -7.24 4.98 -3.27
C THR A 42 -7.56 4.93 -4.75
N GLY A 43 -8.46 5.81 -5.21
CA GLY A 43 -9.01 5.80 -6.56
C GLY A 43 -10.50 6.15 -6.60
N GLU A 44 -11.04 6.37 -7.79
CA GLU A 44 -12.45 6.73 -7.96
C GLU A 44 -13.43 5.66 -7.40
N SER A 45 -14.67 6.06 -7.13
CA SER A 45 -15.72 5.09 -6.78
C SER A 45 -15.93 4.12 -7.94
N GLY A 46 -16.12 2.84 -7.63
CA GLY A 46 -16.28 1.79 -8.64
C GLY A 46 -14.99 1.39 -9.38
N SER A 47 -13.81 1.92 -9.03
CA SER A 47 -12.55 1.56 -9.69
C SER A 47 -12.01 0.16 -9.35
N GLY A 48 -12.62 -0.53 -8.39
CA GLY A 48 -12.21 -1.87 -7.96
C GLY A 48 -11.28 -1.90 -6.74
N LYS A 49 -11.21 -0.82 -5.95
CA LYS A 49 -10.37 -0.73 -4.73
C LYS A 49 -10.57 -1.88 -3.75
N SER A 50 -11.80 -2.07 -3.29
CA SER A 50 -12.12 -3.13 -2.31
C SER A 50 -11.87 -4.53 -2.89
N SER A 51 -12.10 -4.72 -4.20
CA SER A 51 -11.73 -5.96 -4.91
C SER A 51 -10.22 -6.19 -4.90
N PHE A 52 -9.41 -5.15 -5.12
CA PHE A 52 -7.95 -5.24 -5.04
C PHE A 52 -7.49 -5.55 -3.62
N VAL A 53 -8.06 -4.91 -2.60
CA VAL A 53 -7.76 -5.20 -1.19
C VAL A 53 -7.99 -6.68 -0.88
N ASN A 54 -9.10 -7.25 -1.32
CA ASN A 54 -9.41 -8.67 -1.12
C ASN A 54 -8.45 -9.58 -1.88
N ALA A 55 -8.18 -9.29 -3.16
CA ALA A 55 -7.26 -10.06 -3.98
C ALA A 55 -5.83 -10.04 -3.43
N PHE A 56 -5.34 -8.88 -2.97
CA PHE A 56 -4.03 -8.74 -2.35
C PHE A 56 -3.93 -9.57 -1.07
N ARG A 57 -5.00 -9.62 -0.27
CA ARG A 57 -5.08 -10.40 0.97
C ARG A 57 -5.32 -11.90 0.74
N GLY A 58 -5.59 -12.31 -0.51
CA GLY A 58 -5.98 -13.68 -0.85
C GLY A 58 -7.32 -14.11 -0.22
N ILE A 59 -8.23 -13.15 0.00
CA ILE A 59 -9.54 -13.37 0.62
C ILE A 59 -10.62 -13.38 -0.46
N ASP A 60 -11.52 -14.36 -0.38
CA ASP A 60 -12.68 -14.45 -1.27
C ASP A 60 -13.69 -13.33 -0.98
N GLN A 61 -14.42 -12.86 -2.00
CA GLN A 61 -15.37 -11.77 -1.81
C GLN A 61 -16.58 -12.13 -0.93
N GLU A 62 -16.87 -13.43 -0.79
CA GLU A 62 -17.95 -13.93 0.07
C GLU A 62 -17.50 -14.12 1.53
N ASP A 63 -16.20 -13.98 1.83
CA ASP A 63 -15.68 -14.10 3.20
C ASP A 63 -16.16 -12.91 4.06
N GLU A 64 -16.53 -13.16 5.31
CA GLU A 64 -16.98 -12.13 6.25
C GLU A 64 -15.91 -11.04 6.51
N ARG A 65 -14.63 -11.36 6.28
CA ARG A 65 -13.49 -10.45 6.44
C ARG A 65 -13.14 -9.69 5.16
N ALA A 66 -13.90 -9.91 4.09
CA ALA A 66 -13.72 -9.24 2.81
C ALA A 66 -14.10 -7.75 2.93
N ALA A 67 -13.33 -6.90 2.26
CA ALA A 67 -13.70 -5.53 2.03
C ALA A 67 -14.98 -5.48 1.17
N PRO A 68 -16.04 -4.79 1.61
CA PRO A 68 -17.30 -4.76 0.89
C PRO A 68 -17.16 -4.17 -0.51
N THR A 69 -17.50 -4.94 -1.53
CA THR A 69 -17.45 -4.51 -2.92
C THR A 69 -18.80 -3.98 -3.40
N GLY A 70 -18.78 -2.87 -4.15
CA GLY A 70 -19.97 -2.29 -4.76
C GLY A 70 -19.63 -1.15 -5.71
N VAL A 71 -20.58 -0.79 -6.58
CA VAL A 71 -20.42 0.33 -7.55
C VAL A 71 -20.65 1.68 -6.86
N VAL A 72 -21.51 1.69 -5.84
CA VAL A 72 -21.72 2.85 -4.97
C VAL A 72 -20.57 2.93 -3.99
N GLU A 73 -20.11 4.14 -3.66
CA GLU A 73 -19.09 4.34 -2.65
C GLU A 73 -19.55 3.75 -1.31
N THR A 74 -18.94 2.62 -0.95
CA THR A 74 -19.21 1.88 0.28
C THR A 74 -18.41 2.45 1.45
N THR A 75 -17.26 3.07 1.16
CA THR A 75 -16.26 3.48 2.15
C THR A 75 -16.27 4.99 2.34
N LYS A 76 -16.75 5.47 3.50
CA LYS A 76 -16.84 6.92 3.84
C LYS A 76 -15.68 7.41 4.73
N LYS A 77 -14.88 6.49 5.26
CA LYS A 77 -13.73 6.72 6.13
C LYS A 77 -12.68 5.66 5.79
N PRO A 78 -11.37 5.94 5.98
CA PRO A 78 -10.33 4.92 5.83
C PRO A 78 -10.66 3.69 6.67
N GLU A 79 -10.72 2.51 6.04
CA GLU A 79 -11.05 1.25 6.71
C GLU A 79 -9.84 0.29 6.64
N PRO A 80 -9.34 -0.21 7.79
CA PRO A 80 -8.20 -1.11 7.82
C PRO A 80 -8.60 -2.57 7.57
N TYR A 81 -7.77 -3.25 6.77
CA TYR A 81 -7.89 -4.66 6.43
C TYR A 81 -6.54 -5.35 6.65
N PRO A 82 -6.30 -5.91 7.84
CA PRO A 82 -5.08 -6.67 8.13
C PRO A 82 -4.94 -7.87 7.21
N HIS A 83 -3.71 -8.15 6.78
CA HIS A 83 -3.40 -9.32 5.97
C HIS A 83 -3.43 -10.58 6.87
N PRO A 84 -4.12 -11.67 6.45
CA PRO A 84 -4.30 -12.85 7.30
C PRO A 84 -3.00 -13.60 7.63
N GLN A 85 -2.04 -13.63 6.69
CA GLN A 85 -0.73 -14.29 6.87
C GLN A 85 0.36 -13.33 7.37
N TYR A 86 0.46 -12.12 6.82
CA TYR A 86 1.44 -11.10 7.21
C TYR A 86 0.82 -10.10 8.19
N THR A 87 0.83 -10.41 9.49
CA THR A 87 0.11 -9.63 10.51
C THR A 87 0.63 -8.20 10.69
N ASN A 88 1.85 -7.92 10.23
CA ASN A 88 2.42 -6.58 10.22
C ASN A 88 1.94 -5.75 9.02
N VAL A 89 1.27 -6.33 8.03
CA VAL A 89 0.78 -5.64 6.82
C VAL A 89 -0.71 -5.33 6.96
N THR A 90 -1.07 -4.05 6.81
CA THR A 90 -2.45 -3.57 6.78
C THR A 90 -2.72 -2.82 5.49
N LEU A 91 -3.75 -3.25 4.76
CA LEU A 91 -4.28 -2.51 3.62
C LEU A 91 -5.40 -1.60 4.10
N TRP A 92 -5.42 -0.37 3.63
CA TRP A 92 -6.43 0.61 4.00
C TRP A 92 -7.25 0.96 2.75
N ASP A 93 -8.54 0.59 2.75
CA ASP A 93 -9.45 1.03 1.69
C ASP A 93 -9.86 2.47 1.98
N LEU A 94 -9.51 3.40 1.09
CA LEU A 94 -9.78 4.82 1.26
C LEU A 94 -11.07 5.24 0.52
N PRO A 95 -11.79 6.27 1.02
CA PRO A 95 -12.92 6.83 0.31
C PRO A 95 -12.53 7.31 -1.10
N GLY A 96 -13.50 7.29 -2.02
CA GLY A 96 -13.25 7.68 -3.40
C GLY A 96 -12.93 9.18 -3.53
N ILE A 97 -12.02 9.54 -4.43
CA ILE A 97 -11.61 10.96 -4.58
C ILE A 97 -12.72 11.79 -5.28
N GLY A 98 -13.52 11.17 -6.15
CA GLY A 98 -14.52 11.86 -6.97
C GLY A 98 -15.90 12.05 -6.32
N THR A 99 -16.12 11.51 -5.12
CA THR A 99 -17.42 11.50 -4.43
C THR A 99 -17.53 12.56 -3.34
N LEU A 100 -16.41 13.15 -2.95
CA LEU A 100 -16.35 14.19 -1.94
C LEU A 100 -16.08 15.54 -2.61
N ASN A 101 -16.85 16.58 -2.26
CA ASN A 101 -16.66 17.97 -2.72
C ASN A 101 -15.40 18.63 -2.12
N PHE A 102 -14.29 17.90 -2.00
CA PHE A 102 -13.06 18.35 -1.35
C PHE A 102 -11.98 18.73 -2.37
N THR A 103 -11.12 19.67 -2.00
CA THR A 103 -9.82 19.84 -2.64
C THR A 103 -8.90 18.67 -2.24
N ALA A 104 -7.90 18.35 -3.06
CA ALA A 104 -6.96 17.25 -2.79
C ALA A 104 -6.31 17.35 -1.39
N ASP A 105 -5.96 18.56 -0.94
CA ASP A 105 -5.38 18.80 0.39
C ASP A 105 -6.33 18.44 1.54
N LEU A 106 -7.62 18.73 1.39
CA LEU A 106 -8.63 18.37 2.38
C LEU A 106 -8.86 16.87 2.42
N TYR A 107 -8.79 16.19 1.27
CA TYR A 107 -8.84 14.75 1.19
C TYR A 107 -7.65 14.11 1.91
N LEU A 108 -6.42 14.55 1.63
CA LEU A 108 -5.19 14.04 2.27
C LEU A 108 -5.23 14.20 3.80
N LYS A 109 -5.71 15.35 4.30
CA LYS A 109 -5.95 15.57 5.74
C LYS A 109 -7.03 14.66 6.30
N HIS A 110 -8.13 14.49 5.58
CA HIS A 110 -9.25 13.65 6.00
C HIS A 110 -8.82 12.18 6.17
N VAL A 111 -8.04 11.67 5.23
CA VAL A 111 -7.54 10.28 5.26
C VAL A 111 -6.31 10.10 6.16
N GLN A 112 -5.75 11.19 6.71
CA GLN A 112 -4.54 11.19 7.55
C GLN A 112 -3.37 10.55 6.83
N PHE A 113 -3.02 11.12 5.67
CA PHE A 113 -2.08 10.54 4.71
C PHE A 113 -0.70 10.19 5.30
N GLU A 114 -0.28 10.89 6.36
CA GLU A 114 0.98 10.67 7.07
C GLU A 114 1.08 9.30 7.78
N LYS A 115 -0.02 8.54 7.86
CA LYS A 115 -0.04 7.21 8.49
C LYS A 115 0.39 6.06 7.57
N PHE A 116 0.56 6.32 6.28
CA PHE A 116 0.78 5.28 5.29
C PHE A 116 2.20 5.32 4.74
N ASP A 117 2.78 4.15 4.55
CA ASP A 117 4.12 4.00 3.95
C ASP A 117 4.03 4.08 2.41
N PHE A 118 2.92 3.55 1.86
CA PHE A 118 2.68 3.49 0.43
C PHE A 118 1.24 3.87 0.08
N PHE A 119 1.08 4.46 -1.11
CA PHE A 119 -0.21 4.69 -1.75
C PHE A 119 -0.30 3.90 -3.05
N ILE A 120 -1.37 3.14 -3.20
CA ILE A 120 -1.76 2.48 -4.44
C ILE A 120 -2.97 3.23 -4.99
N ILE A 121 -2.80 3.86 -6.15
CA ILE A 121 -3.88 4.55 -6.85
C ILE A 121 -4.45 3.62 -7.92
N ILE A 122 -5.73 3.28 -7.79
CA ILE A 122 -6.48 2.39 -8.68
C ILE A 122 -7.46 3.21 -9.50
N SER A 123 -7.21 3.27 -10.80
CA SER A 123 -8.09 3.92 -11.78
C SER A 123 -8.72 2.88 -12.70
N ALA A 124 -10.03 2.98 -12.93
CA ALA A 124 -10.72 2.23 -13.98
C ALA A 124 -10.94 3.14 -15.20
N GLY A 125 -10.34 2.78 -16.34
CA GLY A 125 -10.46 3.55 -17.58
C GLY A 125 -9.32 4.58 -17.80
N ARG A 126 -9.64 5.75 -18.35
CA ARG A 126 -8.62 6.77 -18.67
C ARG A 126 -8.20 7.51 -17.40
N PHE A 127 -6.88 7.62 -17.21
CA PHE A 127 -6.21 8.47 -16.22
C PHE A 127 -6.89 9.85 -16.15
N ARG A 128 -7.46 10.22 -14.99
CA ARG A 128 -8.12 11.52 -14.80
C ARG A 128 -7.18 12.49 -14.09
N GLU A 129 -7.37 13.78 -14.32
CA GLU A 129 -6.54 14.84 -13.73
C GLU A 129 -6.51 14.79 -12.18
N ASN A 130 -7.55 14.22 -11.56
CA ASN A 130 -7.62 14.00 -10.12
C ASN A 130 -6.61 12.95 -9.62
N ASP A 131 -6.28 11.93 -10.43
CA ASP A 131 -5.30 10.90 -10.07
C ASP A 131 -3.88 11.50 -10.00
N ALA A 132 -3.57 12.44 -10.91
CA ALA A 132 -2.29 13.15 -10.95
C ALA A 132 -2.05 14.05 -9.72
N LYS A 133 -3.12 14.63 -9.16
CA LYS A 133 -3.06 15.57 -8.02
C LYS A 133 -2.85 14.87 -6.67
N LEU A 134 -3.01 13.55 -6.64
CA LEU A 134 -2.85 12.73 -5.43
C LEU A 134 -1.47 12.11 -5.32
N ALA A 135 -0.73 12.04 -6.43
CA ALA A 135 0.70 11.78 -6.37
C ALA A 135 1.34 12.95 -5.60
N PRO A 136 2.02 12.70 -4.48
CA PRO A 136 2.73 13.75 -3.77
C PRO A 136 3.65 14.49 -4.75
N ASN A 137 3.56 15.81 -4.81
CA ASN A 137 4.46 16.62 -5.62
C ASN A 137 5.91 16.34 -5.18
N GLN A 138 6.67 15.60 -5.98
CA GLN A 138 8.10 15.31 -5.74
C GLN A 138 8.98 16.58 -5.71
N LYS A 139 8.41 17.75 -6.02
CA LYS A 139 9.12 19.05 -6.05
C LYS A 139 9.35 19.66 -4.67
N ASP A 140 8.57 19.29 -3.66
CA ASP A 140 8.76 19.79 -2.29
C ASP A 140 9.81 18.98 -1.51
N THR A 141 10.34 17.91 -2.10
CA THR A 141 11.25 16.94 -1.47
C THR A 141 12.71 17.41 -1.41
N LEU A 142 13.09 18.47 -2.12
CA LEU A 142 14.49 18.92 -2.21
C LEU A 142 14.99 19.78 -1.03
N ASP A 143 14.12 20.21 -0.10
CA ASP A 143 14.50 21.19 0.94
C ASP A 143 14.49 20.66 2.39
N ARG A 144 14.14 19.39 2.65
CA ARG A 144 13.98 18.92 4.04
C ARG A 144 14.68 17.60 4.33
N SER A 145 15.97 17.70 4.67
CA SER A 145 16.85 16.60 5.06
C SER A 145 16.54 15.94 6.42
N ARG A 146 15.39 16.24 7.07
CA ARG A 146 15.06 15.75 8.42
C ARG A 146 13.59 15.34 8.64
N ASP A 147 12.73 15.45 7.64
CA ASP A 147 11.34 15.00 7.75
C ASP A 147 11.23 13.52 7.32
N PRO A 148 10.27 12.74 7.87
CA PRO A 148 10.01 11.38 7.39
C PRO A 148 9.74 11.40 5.88
N LEU A 149 10.30 10.41 5.18
CA LEU A 149 10.13 10.31 3.73
C LEU A 149 8.65 10.35 3.37
N PRO A 150 8.25 11.13 2.35
CA PRO A 150 6.86 11.17 1.93
C PRO A 150 6.44 9.78 1.44
N PRO A 151 5.16 9.40 1.64
CA PRO A 151 4.65 8.13 1.17
C PRO A 151 4.91 7.94 -0.32
N SER A 152 5.38 6.76 -0.71
CA SER A 152 5.62 6.46 -2.13
C SER A 152 4.33 6.05 -2.83
N ALA A 153 4.07 6.61 -4.02
CA ALA A 153 2.86 6.32 -4.80
C ALA A 153 3.15 5.34 -5.95
N VAL A 154 2.30 4.32 -6.08
CA VAL A 154 2.29 3.35 -7.20
C VAL A 154 0.95 3.44 -7.90
N HIS A 155 0.95 3.63 -9.22
CA HIS A 155 -0.28 3.69 -10.01
C HIS A 155 -0.54 2.36 -10.70
N LEU A 156 -1.69 1.75 -10.42
CA LEU A 156 -2.20 0.60 -11.17
C LEU A 156 -3.35 1.03 -12.09
N ASN A 157 -3.12 0.94 -13.40
CA ASN A 157 -4.15 1.22 -14.41
C ASN A 157 -4.73 -0.09 -14.97
N TYR A 158 -6.03 -0.30 -14.79
CA TYR A 158 -6.77 -1.39 -15.41
C TYR A 158 -7.52 -0.89 -16.65
N ASN A 159 -7.11 -1.36 -17.84
CA ASN A 159 -7.91 -1.25 -19.05
C ASN A 159 -9.00 -2.34 -19.01
N SER A 160 -10.19 -1.97 -18.56
CA SER A 160 -11.39 -2.80 -18.77
C SER A 160 -11.64 -2.92 -20.27
N SER A 161 -11.32 -4.09 -20.85
CA SER A 161 -11.79 -4.46 -22.18
C SER A 161 -13.32 -4.56 -22.15
N PRO A 162 -14.05 -4.12 -23.19
CA PRO A 162 -15.49 -4.16 -23.17
C PRO A 162 -15.95 -5.62 -23.06
N SER A 163 -16.68 -5.88 -21.98
CA SER A 163 -17.49 -7.08 -21.69
C SER A 163 -17.20 -8.31 -22.53
N HIS A 164 -16.55 -9.33 -21.97
CA HIS A 164 -16.91 -10.73 -22.21
C HIS A 164 -16.66 -11.53 -20.93
N SER A 165 -17.68 -12.26 -20.52
CA SER A 165 -17.70 -13.19 -19.40
C SER A 165 -16.68 -14.31 -19.60
N SER A 166 -15.57 -14.28 -18.86
CA SER A 166 -14.91 -15.52 -18.39
C SER A 166 -13.86 -15.15 -17.36
N GLY A 167 -13.89 -15.81 -16.21
CA GLY A 167 -12.91 -15.68 -15.14
C GLY A 167 -11.50 -15.95 -15.66
N ALA A 168 -10.69 -14.90 -15.72
CA ALA A 168 -9.24 -14.97 -15.73
C ALA A 168 -8.71 -13.60 -15.28
N SER A 169 -8.31 -13.52 -14.01
CA SER A 169 -7.60 -12.37 -13.46
C SER A 169 -6.24 -12.24 -14.17
N ARG A 170 -6.15 -11.34 -15.16
CA ARG A 170 -4.87 -10.94 -15.76
C ARG A 170 -4.21 -9.89 -14.87
N PHE A 171 -2.98 -10.19 -14.43
CA PHE A 171 -2.15 -9.27 -13.65
C PHE A 171 -1.85 -7.97 -14.41
N PRO A 172 -1.74 -6.82 -13.71
CA PRO A 172 -1.39 -5.55 -14.32
C PRO A 172 0.08 -5.50 -14.73
N SER A 173 0.37 -4.80 -15.83
CA SER A 173 1.72 -4.46 -16.28
C SER A 173 2.24 -3.25 -15.51
N PHE A 174 3.43 -3.38 -14.92
CA PHE A 174 4.14 -2.30 -14.23
C PHE A 174 4.62 -1.25 -15.24
N LEU A 175 4.31 0.03 -14.99
CA LEU A 175 5.00 1.16 -15.60
C LEU A 175 5.88 1.78 -14.50
N SER A 176 7.19 1.79 -14.73
CA SER A 176 8.18 2.47 -13.89
C SER A 176 8.16 3.98 -14.13
#